data_AF-A0A7X0JH26-F1
#
_entry.id   AF-A0A7X0JH26-F1
#
_cell.length_a   1.000
_cell.length_b   1.000
_cell.length_c   1.000
_cell.angle_alpha   90.00
_cell.angle_beta   90.00
_cell.angle_gamma   90.00
#
_symmetry.space_group_name_H-M   'P 1'
#
loop_
_entity.id
_entity.type
_entity.pdbx_description
1 polymer ?
#
loop_
_entity_poly.entity_id
_entity_poly.type
_entity_poly.pdbx_seq_one_letter_code
_entity_poly.pdbx_strand_id
1 'polypeptide(L)' 'HLESISRGLDTSSEKAERYRAEAAFMLAKWGDKVRRDRFYNVNLTAEREDFSYRD' A
#
# COMPACT_ATOMS: atom_id res chain seq x y z
N HIS A 1 -20.84 -0.19 3.03
CA HIS A 1 -20.09 -0.21 1.76
C HIS A 1 -20.12 -1.64 1.21
N LEU A 2 -20.53 -1.83 -0.05
CA LEU A 2 -20.56 -3.13 -0.75
C LEU A 2 -19.49 -3.19 -1.86
N GLU A 3 -18.49 -2.32 -1.76
CA GLU A 3 -17.49 -2.09 -2.82
C GLU A 3 -16.60 -3.32 -3.09
N SER A 4 -16.50 -4.23 -2.12
CA SER A 4 -15.74 -5.47 -2.25
C SER A 4 -16.42 -6.51 -3.14
N ILE A 5 -17.75 -6.47 -3.29
CA ILE A 5 -18.51 -7.47 -4.06
C ILE A 5 -18.41 -7.20 -5.57
N SER A 6 -18.38 -5.94 -6.00
CA SER A 6 -18.35 -5.58 -7.42
C SER A 6 -16.96 -5.64 -8.06
N ARG A 7 -15.88 -5.51 -7.27
CA ARG A 7 -14.50 -5.50 -7.80
C ARG A 7 -13.97 -6.89 -8.18
N GLY A 8 -14.59 -7.95 -7.67
CA GLY A 8 -14.14 -9.33 -7.87
C GLY A 8 -12.78 -9.60 -7.22
N LEU A 9 -12.30 -10.84 -7.32
CA LEU A 9 -11.01 -11.25 -6.77
C LEU A 9 -9.86 -10.65 -7.61
N ASP A 10 -8.84 -10.13 -6.93
CA ASP A 10 -7.67 -9.53 -7.56
C ASP A 10 -6.54 -10.57 -7.76
N THR A 11 -6.88 -11.72 -8.35
CA THR A 11 -5.98 -12.90 -8.42
C THR A 11 -5.41 -13.20 -9.80
N SER A 12 -5.77 -12.41 -10.83
CA SER A 12 -5.16 -12.56 -12.16
C SER A 12 -3.75 -11.99 -12.17
N SER A 13 -2.82 -12.65 -12.87
CA SER A 13 -1.44 -12.20 -13.03
C SER A 13 -1.36 -10.78 -13.60
N GLU A 14 -2.21 -10.44 -14.57
CA GLU A 14 -2.27 -9.11 -15.18
C GLU A 14 -2.60 -8.01 -14.16
N LYS A 15 -3.55 -8.28 -13.25
CA LYS A 15 -3.92 -7.29 -12.23
C LYS A 15 -2.81 -7.15 -11.18
N ALA A 16 -2.10 -8.22 -10.85
CA ALA A 16 -0.94 -8.16 -9.97
C ALA A 16 0.19 -7.32 -10.58
N GLU A 17 0.49 -7.47 -11.88
CA GLU A 17 1.47 -6.62 -12.57
C GLU A 17 1.04 -5.15 -12.56
N ARG A 18 -0.23 -4.87 -12.86
CA ARG A 18 -0.78 -3.51 -12.80
C ARG A 18 -0.65 -2.91 -11.39
N TYR A 19 -0.99 -3.68 -10.36
CA TYR A 19 -0.84 -3.23 -8.97
C TYR A 19 0.62 -2.92 -8.62
N ARG A 20 1.58 -3.77 -9.04
CA ARG A 20 3.01 -3.51 -8.81
C ARG A 20 3.48 -2.24 -9.52
N ALA A 21 3.02 -2.00 -10.75
CA ALA A 21 3.33 -0.77 -11.48
C ALA A 21 2.75 0.48 -10.80
N GLU A 22 1.50 0.42 -10.35
CA GLU A 22 0.85 1.49 -9.59
C GLU A 22 1.59 1.77 -8.28
N ALA A 23 1.94 0.73 -7.52
CA ALA A 23 2.70 0.84 -6.28
C ALA A 23 4.09 1.46 -6.52
N ALA A 24 4.80 1.01 -7.57
CA ALA A 24 6.10 1.57 -7.94
C ALA A 24 6.00 3.06 -8.29
N PHE A 25 4.98 3.46 -9.05
CA PHE A 25 4.73 4.85 -9.38
C PHE A 25 4.46 5.70 -8.12
N MET A 26 3.62 5.18 -7.20
CA MET A 26 3.30 5.86 -5.96
C MET A 26 4.54 6.07 -5.09
N LEU A 27 5.38 5.04 -4.95
CA LEU A 27 6.63 5.12 -4.20
C LEU A 27 7.64 6.06 -4.88
N ALA A 28 7.74 6.04 -6.22
CA ALA A 28 8.63 6.94 -6.95
C ALA A 28 8.25 8.41 -6.75
N LYS A 29 6.94 8.70 -6.76
CA LYS A 29 6.43 10.08 -6.67
C LYS A 29 6.35 10.61 -5.24
N TRP A 30 5.98 9.78 -4.27
CA TRP A 30 5.70 10.22 -2.90
C TRP A 30 6.54 9.51 -1.82
N GLY A 31 7.39 8.54 -2.17
CA GLY A 31 8.12 7.72 -1.20
C GLY A 31 9.02 8.50 -0.25
N ASP A 32 9.55 9.66 -0.65
CA ASP A 32 10.28 10.54 0.29
C ASP A 32 9.36 11.17 1.34
N LYS A 33 8.16 11.60 0.93
CA LYS A 33 7.17 12.19 1.83
C LYS A 33 6.62 11.16 2.82
N VAL A 34 6.30 9.95 2.34
CA VAL A 34 5.80 8.85 3.18
C VAL A 34 6.84 8.45 4.23
N ARG A 35 8.12 8.32 3.85
CA ARG A 35 9.20 7.98 4.80
C ARG A 35 9.48 9.06 5.85
N ARG A 36 9.09 10.31 5.58
CA ARG A 36 9.30 11.47 6.46
C ARG A 36 7.97 12.00 7.00
N ASP A 37 6.94 11.17 7.00
CA ASP A 37 5.63 11.58 7.47
C ASP A 37 5.67 11.79 8.99
N ARG A 38 5.55 13.06 9.40
CA ARG A 38 5.54 13.48 10.80
C ARG A 38 4.30 13.02 11.56
N PHE A 39 3.24 12.63 10.85
CA PHE A 39 1.97 12.23 11.43
C PHE A 39 1.80 10.71 11.44
N TYR A 40 2.73 9.96 10.84
CA TYR A 40 2.73 8.50 10.92
C TYR A 40 3.09 8.04 12.34
N ASN A 41 2.36 7.07 12.86
CA ASN A 41 2.58 6.57 14.21
C ASN A 41 3.91 5.79 14.26
N VAL A 42 4.86 6.27 15.06
CA VAL A 42 6.20 5.67 15.20
C VAL A 42 6.20 4.23 15.72
N ASN A 43 5.11 3.81 16.40
CA ASN A 43 4.98 2.46 16.92
C ASN A 43 4.52 1.46 15.85
N LEU A 44 3.99 1.93 14.71
CA LEU A 44 3.55 1.06 13.63
C LEU A 44 4.66 0.86 12.60
N THR A 45 4.69 -0.30 11.96
CA THR A 45 5.62 -0.54 10.85
C THR A 45 5.13 0.12 9.56
N ALA A 46 6.01 0.87 8.91
CA ALA A 46 5.78 1.40 7.56
C ALA A 46 6.10 0.37 6.46
N GLU A 47 6.60 -0.81 6.83
CA GLU A 47 7.00 -1.86 5.88
C GLU A 47 5.82 -2.75 5.46
N ARG A 48 4.77 -2.80 6.28
CA ARG A 48 3.61 -3.67 6.07
C ARG A 48 2.32 -2.90 6.32
N GLU A 49 1.31 -3.16 5.50
CA GLU A 49 0.01 -2.50 5.57
C GLU A 49 -0.97 -3.23 6.51
N ASP A 50 -0.46 -3.94 7.53
CA ASP A 50 -1.26 -4.77 8.44
C ASP A 50 -1.40 -4.19 9.86
N PHE A 51 -0.90 -2.98 10.10
CA PHE A 51 -0.91 -2.29 11.40
C PHE A 51 -0.12 -3.01 12.51
N SER A 52 0.79 -3.92 12.16
CA SER A 52 1.74 -4.48 13.13
C SER A 52 2.64 -3.40 13.73
N TYR A 53 3.09 -3.68 14.95
CA TYR A 53 4.07 -2.86 15.61
C TYR A 53 5.43 -2.98 14.92
N ARG A 54 6.20 -1.90 15.01
CA ARG A 54 7.60 -1.88 14.60
C ARG A 54 8.41 -2.68 15.63
N ASP A 55 9.24 -3.61 15.15
CA ASP A 55 10.21 -4.37 15.97
C ASP A 55 11.33 -3.46 16.51
#